data_AF-A0A9N8HQ50-F1
#
_entry.id   AF-A0A9N8HQ50-F1
#
_cell.length_a   1.000
_cell.length_b   1.000
_cell.length_c   1.000
_cell.angle_alpha   90.00
_cell.angle_beta   90.00
_cell.angle_gamma   90.00
#
_symmetry.space_group_name_H-M   'P 1'
#
loop_
_entity.id
_entity.type
_entity.pdbx_description
1 polymer ?
#
loop_
_entity_poly.entity_id
_entity_poly.type
_entity_poly.pdbx_seq_one_letter_code
_entity_poly.pdbx_strand_id
1 'polypeptide(L)'
;MSTAPHHHAELEEPQPNERAERSNETNKKGATMEILPIGDQVVRFLVVLVISWVLSYATMSANPKWAVETYVPWSFWLLHYLVMFGIIGGGWPLTAPFGNFGKGYWGGHGRILLGLTMTGLVIGMAVALSAFFVNVYPGYPLFPGGAWFGICLFYVSLWWVFNIQTLPRPLVPSHSFPPVNIAINSLIVILLASGVFQLIDFEGPAKVDPSNPNGPFEAGYVFGLLVSIIVWVQCFASIMVFQGFAGTPLYALPHPLLQMLLTLLSIGLGVALYEVVIAAGVDRTFYAEAIGASQISGSLYHTVAFDFWPYHKIRQPLRGLYSFVLSQVIFPFFWIWLCRTMLAPIYDLMVAADPLYGQLFTVHTLIPWFSLHVVAPLLLIHQSFFMRWPFPPAGPPLGPMDVGIVMFHQGSVMILEGGDDAKSEETLLKTMDQVIP
;
A
#
# COMPACT_ATOMS: atom_id res chain seq x y z
N MET A 1 -15.32 -48.11 -59.19
CA MET A 1 -14.44 -47.06 -59.74
C MET A 1 -15.27 -45.81 -59.99
N SER A 2 -15.19 -44.84 -59.09
CA SER A 2 -15.40 -43.41 -59.37
C SER A 2 -14.99 -42.67 -58.10
N THR A 3 -13.93 -41.89 -58.21
CA THR A 3 -13.30 -41.08 -57.15
C THR A 3 -14.06 -39.76 -57.00
N ALA A 4 -14.57 -39.48 -55.80
CA ALA A 4 -15.08 -38.15 -55.45
C ALA A 4 -13.91 -37.21 -55.07
N PRO A 5 -13.95 -35.92 -55.46
CA PRO A 5 -12.85 -34.99 -55.24
C PRO A 5 -12.88 -34.40 -53.81
N HIS A 6 -11.68 -34.20 -53.25
CA HIS A 6 -11.46 -33.40 -52.05
C HIS A 6 -11.75 -31.91 -52.34
N HIS A 7 -12.78 -31.35 -51.71
CA HIS A 7 -12.91 -29.91 -51.56
C HIS A 7 -12.02 -29.45 -50.40
N HIS A 8 -10.92 -28.77 -50.72
CA HIS A 8 -10.24 -27.88 -49.78
C HIS A 8 -11.14 -26.67 -49.56
N ALA A 9 -11.66 -26.51 -48.34
CA ALA A 9 -12.21 -25.24 -47.90
C ALA A 9 -11.02 -24.35 -47.51
N GLU A 10 -10.66 -23.39 -48.37
CA GLU A 10 -9.86 -22.24 -47.98
C GLU A 10 -10.63 -21.50 -46.88
N LEU A 11 -10.07 -21.46 -45.67
CA LEU A 11 -10.46 -20.50 -44.66
C LEU A 11 -10.02 -19.13 -45.20
N GLU A 12 -10.96 -18.35 -45.74
CA GLU A 12 -10.73 -16.96 -46.10
C GLU A 12 -10.17 -16.22 -44.86
N GLU A 13 -8.90 -15.80 -44.94
CA GLU A 13 -8.38 -14.84 -43.97
C GLU A 13 -9.20 -13.56 -44.08
N PRO A 14 -9.74 -13.03 -42.97
CA PRO A 14 -10.50 -11.80 -43.01
C PRO A 14 -9.61 -10.68 -43.55
N GLN A 15 -10.14 -9.95 -44.52
CA GLN A 15 -9.47 -8.83 -45.18
C GLN A 15 -8.88 -7.86 -44.13
N PRO A 16 -7.70 -7.25 -44.38
CA PRO A 16 -7.00 -6.39 -43.43
C PRO A 16 -7.89 -5.28 -42.82
N ASN A 17 -8.88 -4.81 -43.58
CA ASN A 17 -9.81 -3.76 -43.16
C ASN A 17 -10.86 -4.25 -42.13
N GLU A 18 -11.29 -5.51 -42.16
CA GLU A 18 -12.21 -6.05 -41.15
C GLU A 18 -11.53 -6.31 -39.80
N ARG A 19 -10.21 -6.59 -39.80
CA ARG A 19 -9.42 -6.63 -38.56
C ARG A 19 -9.31 -5.25 -37.92
N ALA A 20 -9.13 -4.20 -38.72
CA ALA A 20 -9.04 -2.82 -38.24
C ALA A 20 -10.39 -2.30 -37.70
N GLU A 21 -11.52 -2.68 -38.31
CA GLU A 21 -12.85 -2.33 -37.80
C GLU A 21 -13.19 -3.10 -36.52
N ARG A 22 -12.86 -4.39 -36.42
CA ARG A 22 -13.02 -5.14 -35.16
C ARG A 22 -12.08 -4.64 -34.05
N SER A 23 -10.86 -4.20 -34.38
CA SER A 23 -9.95 -3.61 -33.38
C SER A 23 -10.46 -2.24 -32.93
N ASN A 24 -11.09 -1.45 -33.81
CA ASN A 24 -11.70 -0.17 -33.44
C ASN A 24 -12.98 -0.34 -32.60
N GLU A 25 -13.79 -1.37 -32.84
CA GLU A 25 -14.95 -1.66 -31.98
C GLU A 25 -14.57 -2.27 -30.62
N THR A 26 -13.48 -3.04 -30.55
CA THR A 26 -12.96 -3.53 -29.26
C THR A 26 -12.21 -2.46 -28.48
N ASN A 27 -11.56 -1.50 -29.13
CA ASN A 27 -10.93 -0.34 -28.47
C ASN A 27 -11.93 0.67 -27.88
N LYS A 28 -13.18 0.69 -28.34
CA LYS A 28 -14.23 1.56 -27.76
C LYS A 28 -14.74 1.09 -26.39
N LYS A 29 -14.32 -0.07 -25.90
CA LYS A 29 -14.64 -0.56 -24.55
C LYS A 29 -13.44 -0.51 -23.61
N GLY A 30 -12.59 0.51 -23.75
CA GLY A 30 -11.64 0.87 -22.70
C GLY A 30 -12.40 1.16 -21.40
N ALA A 31 -11.97 0.54 -20.29
CA ALA A 31 -12.60 0.72 -18.99
C ALA A 31 -12.62 2.22 -18.62
N THR A 32 -13.81 2.80 -18.57
CA THR A 32 -14.00 4.19 -18.16
C THR A 32 -13.69 4.32 -16.67
N MET A 33 -12.71 5.16 -16.34
CA MET A 33 -12.33 5.55 -14.99
C MET A 33 -13.52 6.17 -14.25
N GLU A 34 -14.08 5.48 -13.26
CA GLU A 34 -15.05 6.10 -12.33
C GLU A 34 -14.35 6.48 -11.02
N ILE A 35 -13.92 7.74 -10.93
CA ILE A 35 -13.63 8.35 -9.62
C ILE A 35 -14.96 8.47 -8.90
N LEU A 36 -15.04 7.89 -7.70
CA LEU A 36 -16.22 8.02 -6.86
C LEU A 36 -16.53 9.50 -6.60
N PRO A 37 -17.81 9.92 -6.63
CA PRO A 37 -18.21 11.21 -6.09
C PRO A 37 -17.65 11.39 -4.67
N ILE A 38 -17.23 12.61 -4.32
CA ILE A 38 -16.61 12.88 -3.00
C ILE A 38 -17.52 12.45 -1.84
N GLY A 39 -18.84 12.57 -2.00
CA GLY A 39 -19.82 12.08 -1.03
C GLY A 39 -19.66 10.59 -0.73
N ASP A 40 -19.49 9.77 -1.78
CA ASP A 40 -19.33 8.33 -1.65
C ASP A 40 -17.97 7.96 -1.04
N GLN A 41 -16.90 8.70 -1.38
CA GLN A 41 -15.58 8.52 -0.78
C GLN A 41 -15.60 8.81 0.72
N VAL A 42 -16.23 9.92 1.12
CA VAL A 42 -16.38 10.31 2.53
C VAL A 42 -17.25 9.30 3.28
N VAL A 43 -18.40 8.90 2.73
CA VAL A 43 -19.27 7.89 3.34
C VAL A 43 -18.53 6.57 3.51
N ARG A 44 -17.81 6.10 2.48
CA ARG A 44 -16.99 4.90 2.54
C ARG A 44 -15.96 4.99 3.67
N PHE A 45 -15.20 6.08 3.73
CA PHE A 45 -14.18 6.25 4.78
C PHE A 45 -14.79 6.32 6.18
N LEU A 46 -15.92 7.03 6.34
CA LEU A 46 -16.64 7.10 7.62
C LEU A 46 -17.19 5.74 8.06
N VAL A 47 -17.72 4.93 7.14
CA VAL A 47 -18.17 3.56 7.46
C VAL A 47 -16.99 2.71 7.92
N VAL A 48 -15.85 2.76 7.21
CA VAL A 48 -14.63 2.07 7.65
C VAL A 48 -14.19 2.57 9.01
N LEU A 49 -14.26 3.88 9.27
CA LEU A 49 -13.87 4.49 10.54
C LEU A 49 -14.73 4.02 11.71
N VAL A 50 -16.05 4.01 11.53
CA VAL A 50 -17.01 3.55 12.55
C VAL A 50 -16.80 2.07 12.84
N ILE A 51 -16.67 1.23 11.81
CA ILE A 51 -16.39 -0.21 11.98
C ILE A 51 -15.06 -0.40 12.72
N SER A 52 -14.03 0.35 12.33
CA SER A 52 -12.71 0.28 12.97
C SER A 52 -12.79 0.67 14.43
N TRP A 53 -13.54 1.72 14.76
CA TRP A 53 -13.68 2.18 16.14
C TRP A 53 -14.41 1.15 16.99
N VAL A 54 -15.48 0.55 16.46
CA VAL A 54 -16.22 -0.53 17.13
C VAL A 54 -15.31 -1.75 17.35
N LEU A 55 -14.51 -2.13 16.36
CA LEU A 55 -13.55 -3.24 16.48
C LEU A 55 -12.45 -2.91 17.51
N SER A 56 -11.88 -1.71 17.49
CA SER A 56 -10.91 -1.27 18.50
C SER A 56 -11.51 -1.25 19.90
N TYR A 57 -12.74 -0.77 20.06
CA TYR A 57 -13.45 -0.84 21.33
C TYR A 57 -13.60 -2.31 21.76
N ALA A 58 -14.22 -3.14 20.92
CA ALA A 58 -14.49 -4.54 21.25
C ALA A 58 -13.21 -5.37 21.53
N THR A 59 -12.09 -5.05 20.90
CA THR A 59 -10.84 -5.79 21.09
C THR A 59 -9.98 -5.21 22.21
N MET A 60 -9.71 -3.91 22.18
CA MET A 60 -8.78 -3.27 23.11
C MET A 60 -9.41 -2.99 24.48
N SER A 61 -10.74 -2.77 24.55
CA SER A 61 -11.39 -2.56 25.85
C SER A 61 -11.84 -3.87 26.50
N ALA A 62 -12.31 -4.86 25.72
CA ALA A 62 -12.83 -6.10 26.28
C ALA A 62 -11.74 -7.15 26.57
N ASN A 63 -10.67 -7.18 25.77
CA ASN A 63 -9.54 -8.08 25.98
C ASN A 63 -8.22 -7.40 25.60
N PRO A 64 -7.76 -6.41 26.40
CA PRO A 64 -6.55 -5.65 26.12
C PRO A 64 -5.31 -6.55 26.01
N LYS A 65 -5.27 -7.63 26.80
CA LYS A 65 -4.19 -8.61 26.74
C LYS A 65 -4.07 -9.26 25.37
N TRP A 66 -5.17 -9.78 24.84
CA TRP A 66 -5.16 -10.34 23.48
C TRP A 66 -4.81 -9.27 22.43
N ALA A 67 -5.35 -8.06 22.58
CA ALA A 67 -5.09 -6.99 21.62
C ALA A 67 -3.59 -6.62 21.56
N VAL A 68 -2.96 -6.40 22.71
CA VAL A 68 -1.56 -5.99 22.83
C VAL A 68 -0.60 -7.14 22.53
N GLU A 69 -0.81 -8.30 23.16
CA GLU A 69 0.17 -9.38 23.13
C GLU A 69 0.05 -10.27 21.88
N THR A 70 -1.11 -10.26 21.23
CA THR A 70 -1.38 -11.13 20.07
C THR A 70 -1.73 -10.35 18.82
N TYR A 71 -2.77 -9.51 18.84
CA TYR A 71 -3.29 -8.88 17.62
C TYR A 71 -2.34 -7.85 17.02
N VAL A 72 -1.79 -6.93 17.82
CA VAL A 72 -0.89 -5.89 17.31
C VAL A 72 0.35 -6.50 16.64
N PRO A 73 1.11 -7.43 17.28
CA PRO A 73 2.20 -8.14 16.60
C PRO A 73 1.73 -8.87 15.34
N TRP A 74 0.61 -9.59 15.43
CA TRP A 74 0.05 -10.36 14.31
C TRP A 74 -0.26 -9.46 13.10
N SER A 75 -0.79 -8.27 13.36
CA SER A 75 -1.23 -7.33 12.34
C SER A 75 -0.08 -6.68 11.55
N PHE A 76 1.16 -6.66 12.06
CA PHE A 76 2.32 -6.28 11.24
C PHE A 76 2.57 -7.25 10.09
N TRP A 77 2.40 -8.56 10.34
CA TRP A 77 2.48 -9.58 9.29
C TRP A 77 1.34 -9.46 8.31
N LEU A 78 0.14 -9.14 8.82
CA LEU A 78 -1.01 -8.84 7.97
C LEU A 78 -0.69 -7.65 7.04
N LEU A 79 -0.17 -6.55 7.58
CA LEU A 79 0.22 -5.37 6.80
C LEU A 79 1.28 -5.69 5.74
N HIS A 80 2.30 -6.47 6.07
CA HIS A 80 3.28 -6.95 5.09
C HIS A 80 2.61 -7.62 3.89
N TYR A 81 1.69 -8.56 4.14
CA TYR A 81 0.99 -9.27 3.08
C TYR A 81 -0.04 -8.39 2.36
N LEU A 82 -0.68 -7.43 3.03
CA LEU A 82 -1.54 -6.45 2.37
C LEU A 82 -0.75 -5.54 1.43
N VAL A 83 0.47 -5.16 1.79
CA VAL A 83 1.38 -4.46 0.89
C VAL A 83 1.74 -5.36 -0.30
N MET A 84 2.25 -6.57 -0.06
CA MET A 84 2.69 -7.50 -1.11
C MET A 84 1.57 -7.92 -2.08
N PHE A 85 0.40 -8.26 -1.57
CA PHE A 85 -0.68 -8.78 -2.39
C PHE A 85 -1.69 -7.72 -2.80
N GLY A 86 -1.98 -6.76 -1.93
CA GLY A 86 -3.01 -5.74 -2.15
C GLY A 86 -2.50 -4.53 -2.93
N ILE A 87 -1.41 -3.91 -2.47
CA ILE A 87 -0.86 -2.71 -3.12
C ILE A 87 -0.08 -3.09 -4.38
N ILE A 88 0.67 -4.17 -4.28
CA ILE A 88 1.70 -4.54 -5.27
C ILE A 88 1.18 -5.58 -6.23
N GLY A 89 0.65 -6.68 -5.70
CA GLY A 89 -0.04 -7.69 -6.49
C GLY A 89 -1.36 -7.18 -7.08
N GLY A 90 -1.81 -5.97 -6.70
CA GLY A 90 -3.06 -5.38 -7.15
C GLY A 90 -4.31 -6.19 -6.76
N GLY A 91 -4.17 -7.17 -5.86
CA GLY A 91 -5.21 -8.12 -5.49
C GLY A 91 -4.95 -9.59 -5.91
N TRP A 92 -3.91 -9.86 -6.71
CA TRP A 92 -3.47 -11.22 -7.05
C TRP A 92 -3.09 -12.03 -5.79
N PRO A 93 -3.19 -13.38 -5.73
CA PRO A 93 -3.60 -14.31 -6.78
C PRO A 93 -5.08 -14.49 -6.96
N LEU A 94 -5.92 -14.05 -6.03
CA LEU A 94 -7.33 -14.45 -5.98
C LEU A 94 -8.30 -13.32 -6.34
N THR A 95 -7.82 -12.11 -6.59
CA THR A 95 -8.68 -11.01 -7.04
C THR A 95 -8.07 -10.34 -8.26
N ALA A 96 -8.92 -9.77 -9.10
CA ALA A 96 -8.49 -9.14 -10.34
C ALA A 96 -7.58 -7.95 -10.04
N PRO A 97 -6.33 -7.92 -10.57
CA PRO A 97 -5.43 -6.78 -10.42
C PRO A 97 -6.14 -5.48 -10.82
N PHE A 98 -6.26 -4.54 -9.87
CA PHE A 98 -6.91 -3.25 -10.09
C PHE A 98 -8.35 -3.33 -10.63
N GLY A 99 -9.07 -4.41 -10.30
CA GLY A 99 -10.46 -4.59 -10.72
C GLY A 99 -10.67 -4.91 -12.20
N ASN A 100 -9.62 -5.24 -12.96
CA ASN A 100 -9.75 -5.59 -14.37
C ASN A 100 -10.26 -7.03 -14.55
N PHE A 101 -11.57 -7.17 -14.78
CA PHE A 101 -12.24 -8.43 -15.13
C PHE A 101 -12.03 -8.81 -16.60
N GLY A 102 -10.78 -8.91 -17.04
CA GLY A 102 -10.48 -9.52 -18.34
C GLY A 102 -11.12 -10.91 -18.45
N LYS A 103 -11.28 -11.40 -19.70
CA LYS A 103 -11.82 -12.74 -20.05
C LYS A 103 -10.90 -13.91 -19.61
N GLY A 104 -10.34 -13.85 -18.41
CA GLY A 104 -9.49 -14.87 -17.80
C GLY A 104 -10.14 -15.47 -16.54
N TYR A 105 -9.31 -15.98 -15.63
CA TYR A 105 -9.68 -16.69 -14.39
C TYR A 105 -10.73 -15.96 -13.51
N TRP A 106 -10.80 -14.63 -13.60
CA TRP A 106 -11.69 -13.77 -12.80
C TRP A 106 -13.06 -13.52 -13.43
N GLY A 107 -13.21 -13.78 -14.74
CA GLY A 107 -14.44 -13.56 -15.50
C GLY A 107 -15.51 -14.60 -15.16
N GLY A 108 -16.24 -14.38 -14.06
CA GLY A 108 -17.33 -15.25 -13.63
C GLY A 108 -17.53 -15.32 -12.11
N HIS A 109 -16.56 -14.84 -11.33
CA HIS A 109 -16.64 -14.84 -9.88
C HIS A 109 -17.17 -13.50 -9.34
N GLY A 110 -18.03 -13.55 -8.31
CA GLY A 110 -18.53 -12.35 -7.63
C GLY A 110 -17.43 -11.66 -6.80
N ARG A 111 -17.41 -10.32 -6.80
CA ARG A 111 -16.45 -9.49 -6.04
C ARG A 111 -16.34 -9.87 -4.55
N ILE A 112 -17.47 -10.23 -3.95
CA ILE A 112 -17.54 -10.66 -2.54
C ILE A 112 -16.77 -11.97 -2.33
N LEU A 113 -16.97 -12.97 -3.20
CA LEU A 113 -16.32 -14.27 -3.07
C LEU A 113 -14.80 -14.11 -3.21
N LEU A 114 -14.36 -13.39 -4.25
CA LEU A 114 -12.95 -13.08 -4.48
C LEU A 114 -12.35 -12.35 -3.27
N GLY A 115 -13.03 -11.31 -2.78
CA GLY A 115 -12.63 -10.56 -1.59
C GLY A 115 -12.49 -11.43 -0.34
N LEU A 116 -13.46 -12.30 -0.07
CA LEU A 116 -13.42 -13.23 1.07
C LEU A 116 -12.26 -14.24 0.95
N THR A 117 -12.08 -14.84 -0.23
CA THR A 117 -11.01 -15.83 -0.44
C THR A 117 -9.62 -15.21 -0.30
N MET A 118 -9.44 -13.99 -0.80
CA MET A 118 -8.16 -13.29 -0.72
C MET A 118 -7.87 -12.79 0.69
N THR A 119 -8.90 -12.31 1.39
CA THR A 119 -8.80 -11.96 2.81
C THR A 119 -8.43 -13.19 3.64
N GLY A 120 -9.08 -14.33 3.39
CA GLY A 120 -8.75 -15.60 4.05
C GLY A 120 -7.32 -16.07 3.78
N LEU A 121 -6.85 -15.95 2.53
CA LEU A 121 -5.47 -16.26 2.16
C LEU A 121 -4.47 -15.40 2.96
N VAL A 122 -4.67 -14.08 2.98
CA VAL A 122 -3.77 -13.14 3.65
C VAL A 122 -3.78 -13.31 5.17
N ILE A 123 -4.96 -13.55 5.77
CA ILE A 123 -5.07 -13.93 7.19
C ILE A 123 -4.32 -15.24 7.45
N GLY A 124 -4.53 -16.26 6.62
CA GLY A 124 -3.87 -17.56 6.75
C GLY A 124 -2.35 -17.46 6.69
N MET A 125 -1.81 -16.64 5.79
CA MET A 125 -0.37 -16.39 5.70
C MET A 125 0.16 -15.61 6.91
N ALA A 126 -0.57 -14.60 7.40
CA ALA A 126 -0.18 -13.88 8.61
C ALA A 126 -0.14 -14.80 9.85
N VAL A 127 -1.12 -15.70 9.98
CA VAL A 127 -1.14 -16.74 11.03
C VAL A 127 0.02 -17.71 10.88
N ALA A 128 0.26 -18.21 9.67
CA ALA A 128 1.36 -19.15 9.40
C ALA A 128 2.73 -18.54 9.70
N LEU A 129 2.96 -17.28 9.29
CA LEU A 129 4.22 -16.58 9.54
C LEU A 129 4.39 -16.25 11.04
N SER A 130 3.31 -15.88 11.73
CA SER A 130 3.33 -15.71 13.19
C SER A 130 3.69 -17.01 13.91
N ALA A 131 3.09 -18.13 13.48
CA ALA A 131 3.39 -19.45 14.03
C ALA A 131 4.83 -19.88 13.73
N PHE A 132 5.34 -19.61 12.53
CA PHE A 132 6.74 -19.84 12.18
C PHE A 132 7.68 -19.02 13.07
N PHE A 133 7.35 -17.74 13.30
CA PHE A 133 8.16 -16.85 14.13
C PHE A 133 8.27 -17.32 15.58
N VAL A 134 7.13 -17.72 16.16
CA VAL A 134 7.03 -18.18 17.56
C VAL A 134 7.63 -19.58 17.75
N ASN A 135 7.50 -20.47 16.77
CA ASN A 135 7.83 -21.90 16.96
C ASN A 135 9.10 -22.37 16.24
N VAL A 136 9.60 -21.65 15.23
CA VAL A 136 10.70 -22.12 14.37
C VAL A 136 11.87 -21.15 14.36
N TYR A 137 11.63 -19.89 13.98
CA TYR A 137 12.71 -18.91 13.93
C TYR A 137 12.17 -17.48 14.14
N PRO A 138 12.62 -16.75 15.17
CA PRO A 138 13.68 -17.11 16.14
C PRO A 138 13.18 -17.79 17.42
N GLY A 139 11.89 -18.12 17.52
CA GLY A 139 11.29 -18.65 18.76
C GLY A 139 10.85 -17.56 19.74
N TYR A 140 10.62 -16.33 19.26
CA TYR A 140 10.32 -15.19 20.11
C TYR A 140 8.86 -15.14 20.52
N PRO A 141 8.56 -14.62 21.73
CA PRO A 141 7.19 -14.28 22.07
C PRO A 141 6.69 -13.19 21.11
N LEU A 142 5.40 -13.26 20.73
CA LEU A 142 4.78 -12.26 19.86
C LEU A 142 4.89 -10.84 20.44
N PHE A 143 4.90 -10.73 21.77
CA PHE A 143 5.16 -9.48 22.45
C PHE A 143 6.19 -9.68 23.57
N PRO A 144 7.17 -8.76 23.74
CA PRO A 144 7.42 -7.59 22.90
C PRO A 144 8.12 -7.94 21.58
N GLY A 145 8.96 -8.99 21.55
CA GLY A 145 9.87 -9.28 20.43
C GLY A 145 9.21 -9.32 19.04
N GLY A 146 8.04 -9.95 18.92
CA GLY A 146 7.30 -10.00 17.65
C GLY A 146 6.74 -8.66 17.18
N ALA A 147 6.34 -7.74 18.07
CA ALA A 147 5.91 -6.39 17.68
C ALA A 147 7.08 -5.59 17.11
N TRP A 148 8.25 -5.71 17.74
CA TRP A 148 9.48 -5.04 17.32
C TRP A 148 10.04 -5.59 16.01
N PHE A 149 10.02 -6.91 15.85
CA PHE A 149 10.32 -7.49 14.56
C PHE A 149 9.28 -7.08 13.50
N GLY A 150 8.01 -6.99 13.88
CA GLY A 150 6.92 -6.55 13.02
C GLY A 150 7.14 -5.16 12.41
N ILE A 151 7.62 -4.18 13.19
CA ILE A 151 7.96 -2.86 12.65
C ILE A 151 9.20 -2.93 11.73
N CYS A 152 10.21 -3.73 12.05
CA CYS A 152 11.36 -3.96 11.16
C CYS A 152 10.91 -4.58 9.83
N LEU A 153 10.01 -5.57 9.89
CA LEU A 153 9.42 -6.20 8.72
C LEU A 153 8.65 -5.19 7.89
N PHE A 154 7.77 -4.39 8.50
CA PHE A 154 6.98 -3.40 7.79
C PHE A 154 7.87 -2.33 7.16
N TYR A 155 8.86 -1.82 7.91
CA TYR A 155 9.90 -0.91 7.38
C TYR A 155 10.57 -1.46 6.13
N VAL A 156 11.11 -2.68 6.22
CA VAL A 156 11.80 -3.32 5.08
C VAL A 156 10.83 -3.63 3.96
N SER A 157 9.56 -3.97 4.25
CA SER A 157 8.54 -4.19 3.23
C SER A 157 8.26 -2.93 2.43
N LEU A 158 8.10 -1.80 3.09
CA LEU A 158 7.89 -0.54 2.40
C LEU A 158 9.15 -0.13 1.64
N TRP A 159 10.33 -0.28 2.25
CA TRP A 159 11.59 0.06 1.61
C TRP A 159 11.89 -0.83 0.39
N TRP A 160 12.01 -2.14 0.59
CA TRP A 160 12.31 -3.12 -0.45
C TRP A 160 11.25 -3.09 -1.53
N VAL A 161 9.97 -3.12 -1.14
CA VAL A 161 8.94 -3.45 -2.11
C VAL A 161 8.40 -2.22 -2.85
N PHE A 162 8.34 -1.04 -2.22
CA PHE A 162 7.97 0.19 -2.96
C PHE A 162 9.13 0.78 -3.76
N ASN A 163 10.38 0.68 -3.30
CA ASN A 163 11.48 1.23 -4.09
C ASN A 163 11.89 0.33 -5.25
N ILE A 164 11.82 -1.00 -5.14
CA ILE A 164 12.49 -1.90 -6.13
C ILE A 164 11.56 -2.38 -7.25
N GLN A 165 10.25 -2.13 -7.17
CA GLN A 165 9.26 -2.55 -8.18
C GLN A 165 9.46 -2.07 -9.61
N THR A 166 10.34 -1.09 -9.80
CA THR A 166 10.67 -0.53 -11.10
C THR A 166 12.06 -0.95 -11.60
N LEU A 167 12.68 -1.97 -10.98
CA LEU A 167 13.84 -2.63 -11.60
C LEU A 167 13.42 -3.16 -12.98
N PRO A 168 14.24 -3.01 -14.04
CA PRO A 168 13.86 -3.34 -15.41
C PRO A 168 13.43 -4.80 -15.64
N ARG A 169 13.56 -5.69 -14.64
CA ARG A 169 13.07 -7.07 -14.67
C ARG A 169 12.73 -7.49 -13.23
N PRO A 170 11.63 -8.22 -12.99
CA PRO A 170 11.55 -9.03 -11.79
C PRO A 170 12.82 -9.91 -11.71
N LEU A 171 13.31 -10.19 -10.50
CA LEU A 171 14.50 -11.03 -10.26
C LEU A 171 14.45 -12.37 -11.02
N VAL A 172 13.24 -12.79 -11.39
CA VAL A 172 12.93 -13.87 -12.31
C VAL A 172 12.18 -13.25 -13.51
N PRO A 173 12.46 -13.60 -14.77
CA PRO A 173 11.85 -12.99 -15.96
C PRO A 173 10.33 -12.79 -15.87
N SER A 174 9.77 -11.78 -16.54
CA SER A 174 8.32 -11.44 -16.54
C SER A 174 7.36 -12.59 -16.90
N HIS A 175 7.87 -13.72 -17.38
CA HIS A 175 7.14 -14.97 -17.62
C HIS A 175 7.17 -15.98 -16.46
N SER A 176 7.73 -15.61 -15.31
CA SER A 176 7.85 -16.49 -14.15
C SER A 176 6.59 -16.47 -13.28
N PHE A 177 6.28 -17.64 -12.72
CA PHE A 177 5.12 -17.90 -11.88
C PHE A 177 5.03 -16.89 -10.73
N PRO A 178 3.99 -16.01 -10.68
CA PRO A 178 3.91 -14.94 -9.69
C PRO A 178 4.05 -15.33 -8.20
N PRO A 179 3.65 -16.55 -7.73
CA PRO A 179 3.97 -16.98 -6.36
C PRO A 179 5.46 -17.03 -6.05
N VAL A 180 6.30 -17.40 -7.02
CA VAL A 180 7.75 -17.55 -6.81
C VAL A 180 8.37 -16.19 -6.54
N ASN A 181 7.95 -15.15 -7.29
CA ASN A 181 8.41 -13.79 -7.06
C ASN A 181 7.96 -13.26 -5.70
N ILE A 182 6.74 -13.55 -5.27
CA ILE A 182 6.26 -13.14 -3.94
C ILE A 182 7.01 -13.87 -2.84
N ALA A 183 7.25 -15.18 -2.98
CA ALA A 183 8.01 -15.94 -2.00
C ALA A 183 9.46 -15.44 -1.87
N ILE A 184 10.14 -15.20 -3.00
CA ILE A 184 11.51 -14.66 -3.01
C ILE A 184 11.55 -13.27 -2.38
N ASN A 185 10.63 -12.37 -2.76
CA ASN A 185 10.58 -11.03 -2.17
C ASN A 185 10.26 -11.07 -0.68
N SER A 186 9.34 -11.94 -0.25
CA SER A 186 9.03 -12.12 1.17
C SER A 186 10.23 -12.64 1.95
N LEU A 187 10.97 -13.61 1.39
CA LEU A 187 12.19 -14.13 2.00
C LEU A 187 13.26 -13.05 2.15
N ILE A 188 13.51 -12.25 1.10
CA ILE A 188 14.48 -11.15 1.17
C ILE A 188 14.07 -10.12 2.22
N VAL A 189 12.78 -9.74 2.26
CA VAL A 189 12.25 -8.83 3.28
C VAL A 189 12.45 -9.39 4.69
N ILE A 190 12.16 -10.66 4.93
CA ILE A 190 12.34 -11.30 6.23
C ILE A 190 13.82 -11.32 6.63
N LEU A 191 14.74 -11.63 5.71
CA LEU A 191 16.19 -11.66 5.98
C LEU A 191 16.73 -10.27 6.34
N LEU A 192 16.35 -9.26 5.57
CA LEU A 192 16.75 -7.87 5.83
C LEU A 192 16.11 -7.34 7.13
N ALA A 193 14.84 -7.66 7.39
CA ALA A 193 14.17 -7.31 8.64
C ALA A 193 14.84 -7.95 9.85
N SER A 194 15.28 -9.21 9.72
CA SER A 194 16.07 -9.90 10.74
C SER A 194 17.38 -9.17 11.00
N GLY A 195 18.08 -8.73 9.94
CA GLY A 195 19.30 -7.93 10.08
C GLY A 195 19.08 -6.63 10.85
N VAL A 196 18.00 -5.90 10.55
CA VAL A 196 17.63 -4.67 11.28
C VAL A 196 17.26 -4.98 12.72
N PHE A 197 16.52 -6.07 12.96
CA PHE A 197 16.09 -6.47 14.30
C PHE A 197 17.28 -6.78 15.23
N GLN A 198 18.36 -7.37 14.70
CA GLN A 198 19.59 -7.61 15.49
C GLN A 198 20.31 -6.33 15.95
N LEU A 199 19.92 -5.16 15.45
CA LEU A 199 20.49 -3.88 15.87
C LEU A 199 19.83 -3.31 17.15
N ILE A 200 18.75 -3.93 17.62
CA ILE A 200 17.96 -3.45 18.75
C ILE A 200 18.51 -3.98 20.08
N ASP A 201 18.64 -3.10 21.06
CA ASP A 201 18.86 -3.40 22.48
C ASP A 201 17.56 -3.15 23.26
N PHE A 202 17.06 -4.20 23.89
CA PHE A 202 15.88 -4.12 24.74
C PHE A 202 16.26 -3.68 26.17
N GLU A 203 15.32 -3.04 26.86
CA GLU A 203 15.45 -2.69 28.28
C GLU A 203 14.46 -3.48 29.16
N GLY A 204 14.72 -3.47 30.47
CA GLY A 204 13.84 -4.10 31.46
C GLY A 204 13.73 -5.63 31.33
N PRO A 205 12.59 -6.25 31.66
CA PRO A 205 12.40 -7.69 31.61
C PRO A 205 12.66 -8.31 30.23
N ALA A 206 12.46 -7.54 29.14
CA ALA A 206 12.74 -7.97 27.79
C ALA A 206 14.24 -8.16 27.51
N LYS A 207 15.12 -7.42 28.20
CA LYS A 207 16.58 -7.56 28.08
C LYS A 207 17.10 -8.89 28.64
N VAL A 208 16.39 -9.46 29.61
CA VAL A 208 16.81 -10.67 30.33
C VAL A 208 16.48 -11.94 29.53
N ASP A 209 15.56 -11.86 28.57
CA ASP A 209 15.21 -12.97 27.69
C ASP A 209 16.36 -13.23 26.70
N PRO A 210 17.03 -14.40 26.74
CA PRO A 210 18.17 -14.71 25.87
C PRO A 210 17.80 -14.75 24.38
N SER A 211 16.52 -14.82 24.08
CA SER A 211 16.02 -14.80 22.72
C SER A 211 16.13 -13.38 22.13
N ASN A 212 15.91 -12.33 22.91
CA ASN A 212 15.96 -10.96 22.40
C ASN A 212 17.39 -10.51 22.03
N PRO A 213 17.54 -9.72 20.95
CA PRO A 213 18.83 -9.19 20.53
C PRO A 213 19.38 -8.18 21.55
N ASN A 214 20.71 -8.12 21.61
CA ASN A 214 21.48 -7.16 22.40
C ASN A 214 22.31 -6.29 21.45
N GLY A 215 21.61 -5.58 20.56
CA GLY A 215 22.22 -4.73 19.55
C GLY A 215 22.85 -3.45 20.14
N PRO A 216 23.41 -2.58 19.29
CA PRO A 216 24.04 -1.34 19.74
C PRO A 216 23.06 -0.18 19.98
N PHE A 217 21.79 -0.28 19.59
CA PHE A 217 20.84 0.83 19.65
C PHE A 217 19.62 0.51 20.50
N GLU A 218 19.26 1.43 21.40
CA GLU A 218 18.09 1.32 22.27
C GLU A 218 16.79 1.19 21.46
N ALA A 219 15.89 0.30 21.90
CA ALA A 219 14.69 -0.06 21.16
C ALA A 219 13.81 1.15 20.80
N GLY A 220 13.44 1.99 21.77
CA GLY A 220 12.63 3.19 21.54
C GLY A 220 13.26 4.15 20.53
N TYR A 221 14.58 4.33 20.58
CA TYR A 221 15.31 5.07 19.56
C TYR A 221 15.12 4.47 18.17
N VAL A 222 15.36 3.16 18.00
CA VAL A 222 15.21 2.47 16.72
C VAL A 222 13.76 2.53 16.21
N PHE A 223 12.76 2.38 17.08
CA PHE A 223 11.35 2.49 16.70
C PHE A 223 11.04 3.83 16.04
N GLY A 224 11.34 4.92 16.75
CA GLY A 224 11.06 6.26 16.27
C GLY A 224 11.82 6.58 14.99
N LEU A 225 13.06 6.10 14.88
CA LEU A 225 13.86 6.25 13.68
C LEU A 225 13.24 5.50 12.49
N LEU A 226 12.87 4.23 12.65
CA LEU A 226 12.24 3.44 11.59
C LEU A 226 10.93 4.08 11.13
N VAL A 227 10.08 4.53 12.06
CA VAL A 227 8.84 5.23 11.73
C VAL A 227 9.12 6.52 10.96
N SER A 228 10.12 7.31 11.38
CA SER A 228 10.54 8.53 10.68
C SER A 228 10.96 8.23 9.23
N ILE A 229 11.75 7.17 9.02
CA ILE A 229 12.16 6.77 7.67
C ILE A 229 10.96 6.28 6.85
N ILE A 230 10.04 5.52 7.46
CA ILE A 230 8.81 5.06 6.80
C ILE A 230 7.99 6.23 6.27
N VAL A 231 7.81 7.30 7.05
CA VAL A 231 7.11 8.52 6.60
C VAL A 231 7.69 9.02 5.28
N TRP A 232 9.02 9.09 5.18
CA TRP A 232 9.69 9.56 3.96
C TRP A 232 9.65 8.56 2.81
N VAL A 233 9.74 7.26 3.09
CA VAL A 233 9.50 6.21 2.09
C VAL A 233 8.09 6.37 1.51
N GLN A 234 7.08 6.66 2.34
CA GLN A 234 5.73 6.92 1.82
C GLN A 234 5.63 8.23 1.06
N CYS A 235 6.36 9.27 1.46
CA CYS A 235 6.37 10.51 0.71
C CYS A 235 6.92 10.30 -0.72
N PHE A 236 8.12 9.68 -0.83
CA PHE A 236 8.89 9.63 -2.08
C PHE A 236 8.70 8.37 -2.91
N ALA A 237 8.73 7.20 -2.27
CA ALA A 237 8.76 5.91 -2.94
C ALA A 237 7.36 5.40 -3.26
N SER A 238 6.37 5.77 -2.46
CA SER A 238 5.01 5.32 -2.68
C SER A 238 4.28 6.24 -3.65
N ILE A 239 3.31 5.65 -4.34
CA ILE A 239 2.26 6.34 -5.10
C ILE A 239 1.43 7.27 -4.17
N MET A 240 1.80 7.49 -2.90
CA MET A 240 0.91 8.12 -1.93
C MET A 240 0.99 9.64 -1.82
N VAL A 241 2.13 10.26 -2.14
CA VAL A 241 2.28 11.73 -1.98
C VAL A 241 2.86 12.37 -3.23
N PHE A 242 4.06 11.98 -3.63
CA PHE A 242 4.73 12.57 -4.79
C PHE A 242 4.53 11.79 -6.09
N GLN A 243 3.37 11.13 -6.27
CA GLN A 243 3.03 10.32 -7.47
C GLN A 243 3.62 10.89 -8.75
N GLY A 244 4.61 10.22 -9.34
CA GLY A 244 5.06 10.58 -10.67
C GLY A 244 5.48 12.03 -10.80
N PHE A 245 6.42 12.46 -9.96
CA PHE A 245 7.19 13.70 -10.14
C PHE A 245 8.04 13.67 -11.44
N ALA A 246 7.51 13.08 -12.52
CA ALA A 246 8.09 12.80 -13.83
C ALA A 246 8.43 14.05 -14.67
N GLY A 247 8.31 15.25 -14.09
CA GLY A 247 8.82 16.49 -14.67
C GLY A 247 10.07 17.02 -13.98
N THR A 248 10.59 16.32 -12.96
CA THR A 248 11.79 16.75 -12.24
C THR A 248 13.03 15.99 -12.66
N PRO A 249 14.21 16.64 -12.61
CA PRO A 249 15.47 16.00 -12.96
C PRO A 249 15.72 14.71 -12.18
N LEU A 250 15.21 14.60 -10.95
CA LEU A 250 15.36 13.42 -10.11
C LEU A 250 14.65 12.20 -10.71
N TYR A 251 13.38 12.33 -11.13
CA TYR A 251 12.59 11.21 -11.67
C TYR A 251 12.86 10.92 -13.16
N ALA A 252 13.71 11.73 -13.80
CA ALA A 252 14.27 11.43 -15.13
C ALA A 252 15.45 10.44 -15.06
N LEU A 253 15.93 10.09 -13.86
CA LEU A 253 17.03 9.15 -13.70
C LEU A 253 16.61 7.72 -14.03
N PRO A 254 17.47 6.95 -14.74
CA PRO A 254 17.17 5.56 -15.06
C PRO A 254 17.13 4.70 -13.80
N HIS A 255 16.37 3.61 -13.86
CA HIS A 255 16.47 2.54 -12.87
C HIS A 255 17.81 1.80 -13.03
N PRO A 256 18.51 1.41 -11.94
CA PRO A 256 18.09 1.49 -10.54
C PRO A 256 18.45 2.80 -9.81
N LEU A 257 19.15 3.73 -10.46
CA LEU A 257 19.74 4.90 -9.81
C LEU A 257 18.70 5.78 -9.10
N LEU A 258 17.54 6.01 -9.74
CA LEU A 258 16.42 6.73 -9.12
C LEU A 258 16.04 6.13 -7.76
N GLN A 259 15.87 4.81 -7.69
CA GLN A 259 15.43 4.11 -6.47
C GLN A 259 16.46 4.17 -5.36
N MET A 260 17.74 4.04 -5.73
CA MET A 260 18.85 4.17 -4.77
C MET A 260 18.86 5.58 -4.17
N LEU A 261 18.68 6.62 -4.99
CA LEU A 261 18.63 7.99 -4.51
C LEU A 261 17.39 8.28 -3.66
N LEU A 262 16.21 7.82 -4.04
CA LEU A 262 15.00 7.97 -3.21
C LEU A 262 15.14 7.24 -1.88
N THR A 263 15.77 6.07 -1.88
CA THR A 263 16.11 5.33 -0.65
C THR A 263 17.03 6.15 0.24
N LEU A 264 18.18 6.61 -0.29
CA LEU A 264 19.15 7.39 0.48
C LEU A 264 18.55 8.70 0.99
N LEU A 265 17.71 9.36 0.17
CA LEU A 265 17.00 10.57 0.55
C LEU A 265 15.99 10.29 1.68
N SER A 266 15.25 9.19 1.61
CA SER A 266 14.29 8.80 2.64
C SER A 266 14.97 8.48 3.97
N ILE A 267 16.08 7.75 3.94
CA ILE A 267 16.89 7.46 5.12
C ILE A 267 17.49 8.75 5.68
N GLY A 268 18.14 9.56 4.84
CA GLY A 268 18.79 10.79 5.26
C GLY A 268 17.82 11.80 5.88
N LEU A 269 16.67 12.02 5.26
CA LEU A 269 15.63 12.91 5.81
C LEU A 269 14.96 12.32 7.05
N GLY A 270 14.73 11.01 7.08
CA GLY A 270 14.17 10.31 8.24
C GLY A 270 15.06 10.44 9.46
N VAL A 271 16.37 10.20 9.30
CA VAL A 271 17.38 10.39 10.35
C VAL A 271 17.44 11.86 10.75
N ALA A 272 17.67 12.77 9.80
CA ALA A 272 17.87 14.18 10.10
C ALA A 272 16.68 14.80 10.83
N LEU A 273 15.44 14.52 10.39
CA LEU A 273 14.26 15.06 11.06
C LEU A 273 13.99 14.40 12.40
N TYR A 274 14.23 13.10 12.54
CA TYR A 274 14.08 12.45 13.83
C TYR A 274 15.01 13.11 14.86
N GLU A 275 16.31 13.23 14.53
CA GLU A 275 17.29 13.85 15.42
C GLU A 275 16.96 15.31 15.74
N VAL A 276 16.55 16.10 14.74
CA VAL A 276 16.17 17.51 14.94
C VAL A 276 14.94 17.64 15.84
N VAL A 277 13.93 16.80 15.64
CA VAL A 277 12.68 16.86 16.42
C VAL A 277 12.92 16.41 17.86
N ILE A 278 13.71 15.37 18.08
CA ILE A 278 14.09 14.94 19.43
C ILE A 278 14.99 15.98 20.11
N ALA A 279 15.94 16.58 19.39
CA ALA A 279 16.77 17.67 19.91
C ALA A 279 15.95 18.93 20.27
N ALA A 280 14.82 19.16 19.59
CA ALA A 280 13.87 20.22 19.91
C ALA A 280 13.00 19.90 21.15
N GLY A 281 13.21 18.75 21.80
CA GLY A 281 12.53 18.35 23.03
C GLY A 281 11.17 17.69 22.83
N VAL A 282 10.84 17.26 21.60
CA VAL A 282 9.62 16.48 21.35
C VAL A 282 9.83 15.05 21.86
N ASP A 283 8.86 14.56 22.62
CA ASP A 283 8.87 13.19 23.13
C ASP A 283 8.91 12.16 21.97
N ARG A 284 9.74 11.13 22.13
CA ARG A 284 9.96 10.09 21.10
C ARG A 284 8.68 9.32 20.78
N THR A 285 7.92 8.99 21.83
CA THR A 285 6.66 8.25 21.72
C THR A 285 5.63 9.09 20.99
N PHE A 286 5.49 10.38 21.35
CA PHE A 286 4.60 11.30 20.65
C PHE A 286 4.99 11.47 19.18
N TYR A 287 6.27 11.66 18.87
CA TYR A 287 6.72 11.79 17.48
C TYR A 287 6.45 10.53 16.67
N ALA A 288 6.86 9.35 17.16
CA ALA A 288 6.71 8.11 16.41
C ALA A 288 5.23 7.69 16.30
N GLU A 289 4.53 7.63 17.44
CA GLU A 289 3.20 7.04 17.51
C GLU A 289 2.10 8.01 17.10
N ALA A 290 2.17 9.28 17.50
CA ALA A 290 1.14 10.24 17.10
C ALA A 290 1.46 10.86 15.74
N ILE A 291 2.60 11.52 15.60
CA ILE A 291 2.93 12.28 14.37
C ILE A 291 3.19 11.32 13.21
N GLY A 292 4.15 10.41 13.36
CA GLY A 292 4.58 9.50 12.32
C GLY A 292 3.44 8.60 11.82
N ALA A 293 2.69 7.97 12.74
CA ALA A 293 1.55 7.14 12.34
C ALA A 293 0.45 7.94 11.64
N SER A 294 0.22 9.19 12.04
CA SER A 294 -0.77 10.06 11.39
C SER A 294 -0.31 10.54 10.00
N GLN A 295 0.99 10.76 9.82
CA GLN A 295 1.61 11.06 8.54
C GLN A 295 1.52 9.89 7.56
N ILE A 296 1.81 8.68 8.04
CA ILE A 296 1.71 7.43 7.30
C ILE A 296 0.25 7.13 6.91
N SER A 297 -0.67 7.25 7.86
CA SER A 297 -2.09 7.02 7.60
C SER A 297 -2.69 8.11 6.71
N GLY A 298 -2.26 9.37 6.86
CA GLY A 298 -2.67 10.49 6.01
C GLY A 298 -2.33 10.26 4.55
N SER A 299 -1.09 9.84 4.25
CA SER A 299 -0.69 9.46 2.90
C SER A 299 -1.52 8.29 2.37
N LEU A 300 -1.73 7.25 3.18
CA LEU A 300 -2.54 6.10 2.76
C LEU A 300 -4.01 6.49 2.50
N TYR A 301 -4.66 7.24 3.37
CA TYR A 301 -6.07 7.56 3.24
C TYR A 301 -6.32 8.54 2.12
N HIS A 302 -5.46 9.55 1.97
CA HIS A 302 -5.54 10.50 0.87
C HIS A 302 -5.56 9.78 -0.49
N THR A 303 -4.86 8.66 -0.59
CA THR A 303 -4.71 7.93 -1.85
C THR A 303 -5.69 6.79 -2.04
N VAL A 304 -5.91 6.00 -0.99
CA VAL A 304 -6.76 4.81 -1.07
C VAL A 304 -8.23 5.15 -0.78
N ALA A 305 -8.48 5.99 0.21
CA ALA A 305 -9.84 6.38 0.60
C ALA A 305 -10.38 7.56 -0.21
N PHE A 306 -9.51 8.48 -0.63
CA PHE A 306 -9.93 9.74 -1.25
C PHE A 306 -9.43 9.96 -2.68
N ASP A 307 -8.74 8.99 -3.30
CA ASP A 307 -8.31 9.06 -4.70
C ASP A 307 -7.60 10.40 -5.04
N PHE A 308 -6.74 10.89 -4.14
CA PHE A 308 -6.02 12.17 -4.23
C PHE A 308 -6.89 13.42 -4.19
N TRP A 309 -8.15 13.34 -3.81
CA TRP A 309 -9.00 14.52 -3.65
C TRP A 309 -8.42 15.48 -2.59
N PRO A 310 -8.46 16.81 -2.82
CA PRO A 310 -9.02 17.53 -3.97
C PRO A 310 -8.04 17.74 -5.14
N TYR A 311 -6.82 17.23 -5.05
CA TYR A 311 -5.73 17.55 -5.98
C TYR A 311 -5.60 16.59 -7.18
N HIS A 312 -6.46 15.57 -7.29
CA HIS A 312 -6.42 14.59 -8.39
C HIS A 312 -6.39 15.25 -9.79
N LYS A 313 -7.02 16.41 -9.98
CA LYS A 313 -7.04 17.17 -11.25
C LYS A 313 -5.84 18.08 -11.48
N ILE A 314 -5.00 18.30 -10.46
CA ILE A 314 -3.83 19.18 -10.55
C ILE A 314 -2.70 18.42 -11.24
N ARG A 315 -1.96 19.12 -12.12
CA ARG A 315 -0.77 18.55 -12.77
C ARG A 315 0.42 18.49 -11.81
N GLN A 316 1.32 17.54 -12.03
CA GLN A 316 2.60 17.52 -11.34
C GLN A 316 3.48 18.68 -11.82
N PRO A 317 4.37 19.23 -10.97
CA PRO A 317 4.71 18.82 -9.60
C PRO A 317 3.79 19.39 -8.50
N LEU A 318 2.91 20.34 -8.84
CA LEU A 318 2.09 21.06 -7.85
C LEU A 318 1.14 20.12 -7.10
N ARG A 319 0.59 19.10 -7.77
CA ARG A 319 -0.21 18.06 -7.11
C ARG A 319 0.56 17.41 -5.96
N GLY A 320 1.80 16.99 -6.20
CA GLY A 320 2.64 16.37 -5.17
C GLY A 320 2.90 17.30 -3.99
N LEU A 321 3.17 18.59 -4.24
CA LEU A 321 3.36 19.57 -3.17
C LEU A 321 2.10 19.76 -2.33
N TYR A 322 0.94 19.90 -2.97
CA TYR A 322 -0.33 20.05 -2.25
C TYR A 322 -0.72 18.79 -1.49
N SER A 323 -0.53 17.60 -2.09
CA SER A 323 -0.70 16.31 -1.42
C SER A 323 0.23 16.18 -0.20
N PHE A 324 1.48 16.67 -0.30
CA PHE A 324 2.41 16.68 0.82
C PHE A 324 1.89 17.55 1.96
N VAL A 325 1.50 18.79 1.67
CA VAL A 325 0.98 19.70 2.70
C VAL A 325 -0.29 19.12 3.35
N LEU A 326 -1.20 18.55 2.56
CA LEU A 326 -2.41 17.94 3.09
C LEU A 326 -2.10 16.72 3.96
N SER A 327 -1.33 15.76 3.45
CA SER A 327 -1.14 14.47 4.10
C SER A 327 -0.09 14.47 5.21
N GLN A 328 0.89 15.39 5.16
CA GLN A 328 2.03 15.43 6.09
C GLN A 328 1.94 16.56 7.11
N VAL A 329 1.07 17.56 6.91
CA VAL A 329 0.92 18.71 7.81
C VAL A 329 -0.52 18.85 8.31
N ILE A 330 -1.48 19.04 7.39
CA ILE A 330 -2.88 19.34 7.76
C ILE A 330 -3.55 18.12 8.38
N PHE A 331 -3.46 16.97 7.71
CA PHE A 331 -4.12 15.75 8.13
C PHE A 331 -3.59 15.26 9.49
N PRO A 332 -2.27 15.17 9.76
CA PRO A 332 -1.78 14.73 11.06
C PRO A 332 -2.27 15.59 12.22
N PHE A 333 -2.34 16.91 12.04
CA PHE A 333 -2.83 17.81 13.07
C PHE A 333 -4.29 17.49 13.46
N PHE A 334 -5.17 17.40 12.47
CA PHE A 334 -6.58 17.06 12.67
C PHE A 334 -6.74 15.62 13.20
N TRP A 335 -6.01 14.68 12.63
CA TRP A 335 -6.14 13.25 12.93
C TRP A 335 -5.71 12.91 14.35
N ILE A 336 -4.60 13.50 14.83
CA ILE A 336 -4.16 13.33 16.22
C ILE A 336 -5.22 13.85 17.17
N TRP A 337 -5.78 15.04 16.92
CA TRP A 337 -6.85 15.60 17.75
C TRP A 337 -8.08 14.70 17.78
N LEU A 338 -8.53 14.23 16.61
CA LEU A 338 -9.69 13.34 16.49
C LEU A 338 -9.45 12.01 17.21
N CYS A 339 -8.33 11.33 16.94
CA CYS A 339 -7.98 10.05 17.53
C CYS A 339 -7.83 10.16 19.05
N ARG A 340 -7.20 11.21 19.58
CA ARG A 340 -7.12 11.41 21.03
C ARG A 340 -8.51 11.50 21.67
N THR A 341 -9.44 12.18 21.01
CA THR A 341 -10.81 12.33 21.51
C THR A 341 -11.58 11.01 21.44
N MET A 342 -11.48 10.29 20.32
CA MET A 342 -12.22 9.05 20.08
C MET A 342 -11.66 7.84 20.84
N LEU A 343 -10.34 7.81 21.08
CA LEU A 343 -9.65 6.67 21.69
C LEU A 343 -9.44 6.83 23.20
N ALA A 344 -9.59 8.05 23.76
CA ALA A 344 -9.57 8.28 25.21
C ALA A 344 -10.44 7.29 26.01
N PRO A 345 -11.74 7.06 25.69
CA PRO A 345 -12.55 6.12 26.45
C PRO A 345 -12.04 4.67 26.34
N ILE A 346 -11.43 4.28 25.21
CA ILE A 346 -10.84 2.95 25.04
C ILE A 346 -9.59 2.82 25.91
N TYR A 347 -8.76 3.85 25.95
CA TYR A 347 -7.58 3.92 26.80
C TYR A 347 -7.95 3.77 28.29
N ASP A 348 -8.92 4.55 28.75
CA ASP A 348 -9.35 4.52 30.16
C ASP A 348 -9.85 3.13 30.56
N LEU A 349 -10.60 2.45 29.68
CA LEU A 349 -11.06 1.08 29.91
C LEU A 349 -9.91 0.06 29.89
N MET A 350 -8.94 0.22 28.99
CA MET A 350 -7.75 -0.63 28.94
C MET A 350 -6.92 -0.52 30.22
N VAL A 351 -6.69 0.70 30.71
CA VAL A 351 -5.94 0.95 31.96
C VAL A 351 -6.72 0.49 33.19
N ALA A 352 -8.05 0.62 33.18
CA ALA A 352 -8.89 0.09 34.24
C ALA A 352 -8.87 -1.45 34.31
N ALA A 353 -8.71 -2.12 33.16
CA ALA A 353 -8.61 -3.58 33.10
C ALA A 353 -7.25 -4.11 33.59
N ASP A 354 -6.14 -3.42 33.27
CA ASP A 354 -4.83 -3.69 33.84
C ASP A 354 -3.99 -2.39 33.94
N PRO A 355 -3.69 -1.90 35.16
CA PRO A 355 -2.91 -0.68 35.37
C PRO A 355 -1.52 -0.71 34.76
N LEU A 356 -0.95 -1.91 34.50
CA LEU A 356 0.33 -2.05 33.83
C LEU A 356 0.30 -1.42 32.44
N TYR A 357 -0.83 -1.48 31.72
CA TYR A 357 -0.95 -0.84 30.41
C TYR A 357 -0.87 0.69 30.48
N GLY A 358 -1.30 1.31 31.58
CA GLY A 358 -1.14 2.75 31.79
C GLY A 358 0.31 3.17 32.07
N GLN A 359 1.16 2.23 32.49
CA GLN A 359 2.59 2.45 32.67
C GLN A 359 3.38 2.22 31.39
N LEU A 360 2.94 1.27 30.56
CA LEU A 360 3.62 0.89 29.32
C LEU A 360 3.21 1.72 28.11
N PHE A 361 1.96 2.21 28.09
CA PHE A 361 1.37 2.85 26.92
C PHE A 361 0.67 4.16 27.26
N THR A 362 0.61 5.03 26.26
CA THR A 362 -0.15 6.27 26.34
C THR A 362 -1.31 6.25 25.34
N VAL A 363 -2.19 7.24 25.41
CA VAL A 363 -3.22 7.42 24.38
C VAL A 363 -2.61 7.59 22.97
N HIS A 364 -1.38 8.07 22.87
CA HIS A 364 -0.68 8.19 21.59
C HIS A 364 -0.36 6.82 20.97
N THR A 365 -0.13 5.80 21.80
CA THR A 365 0.12 4.43 21.36
C THR A 365 -1.10 3.79 20.71
N LEU A 366 -2.31 4.23 21.06
CA LEU A 366 -3.53 3.77 20.42
C LEU A 366 -3.71 4.35 19.01
N ILE A 367 -3.08 5.48 18.69
CA ILE A 367 -3.18 6.13 17.37
C ILE A 367 -2.64 5.21 16.25
N PRO A 368 -1.41 4.65 16.32
CA PRO A 368 -0.93 3.72 15.31
C PRO A 368 -1.77 2.44 15.30
N TRP A 369 -2.18 1.92 16.46
CA TRP A 369 -3.01 0.70 16.49
C TRP A 369 -4.33 0.90 15.76
N PHE A 370 -5.04 1.99 16.04
CA PHE A 370 -6.26 2.32 15.34
C PHE A 370 -6.02 2.60 13.86
N SER A 371 -5.07 3.48 13.54
CA SER A 371 -4.89 4.00 12.18
C SER A 371 -4.24 2.98 11.24
N LEU A 372 -3.18 2.33 11.70
CA LEU A 372 -2.34 1.45 10.89
C LEU A 372 -2.68 -0.03 11.06
N HIS A 373 -3.20 -0.45 12.20
CA HIS A 373 -3.48 -1.87 12.45
C HIS A 373 -4.96 -2.24 12.31
N VAL A 374 -5.88 -1.25 12.31
CA VAL A 374 -7.32 -1.50 12.10
C VAL A 374 -7.84 -0.81 10.83
N VAL A 375 -7.80 0.53 10.79
CA VAL A 375 -8.38 1.31 9.67
C VAL A 375 -7.67 1.00 8.36
N ALA A 376 -6.33 1.07 8.33
CA ALA A 376 -5.54 0.81 7.13
C ALA A 376 -5.76 -0.61 6.56
N PRO A 377 -5.71 -1.70 7.35
CA PRO A 377 -6.01 -3.03 6.86
C PRO A 377 -7.40 -3.18 6.29
N LEU A 378 -8.43 -2.67 6.97
CA LEU A 378 -9.81 -2.73 6.47
C LEU A 378 -9.96 -1.96 5.17
N LEU A 379 -9.36 -0.77 5.08
CA LEU A 379 -9.38 0.04 3.87
C LEU A 379 -8.65 -0.66 2.71
N LEU A 380 -7.47 -1.25 2.95
CA LEU A 380 -6.71 -1.98 1.94
C LEU A 380 -7.42 -3.26 1.48
N ILE A 381 -8.02 -4.01 2.40
CA ILE A 381 -8.84 -5.20 2.06
C ILE A 381 -10.05 -4.77 1.23
N HIS A 382 -10.76 -3.73 1.67
CA HIS A 382 -11.92 -3.19 0.96
C HIS A 382 -11.55 -2.76 -0.45
N GLN A 383 -10.46 -1.99 -0.57
CA GLN A 383 -9.96 -1.46 -1.82
C GLN A 383 -9.44 -2.56 -2.75
N SER A 384 -8.49 -3.38 -2.30
CA SER A 384 -7.73 -4.28 -3.16
C SER A 384 -8.42 -5.61 -3.38
N PHE A 385 -9.09 -6.17 -2.37
CA PHE A 385 -9.65 -7.52 -2.45
C PHE A 385 -11.14 -7.51 -2.78
N PHE A 386 -11.91 -6.64 -2.12
CA PHE A 386 -13.33 -6.44 -2.44
C PHE A 386 -13.53 -5.46 -3.60
N MET A 387 -12.44 -4.89 -4.13
CA MET A 387 -12.47 -3.92 -5.22
C MET A 387 -13.40 -2.75 -4.93
N ARG A 388 -13.55 -2.31 -3.68
CA ARG A 388 -14.50 -1.30 -3.18
C ARG A 388 -15.97 -1.72 -3.03
N TRP A 389 -16.33 -3.00 -3.06
CA TRP A 389 -17.75 -3.39 -3.02
C TRP A 389 -18.47 -2.79 -1.80
N PRO A 390 -19.68 -2.21 -1.93
CA PRO A 390 -20.57 -2.21 -3.10
C PRO A 390 -20.34 -1.09 -4.12
N PHE A 391 -19.36 -0.21 -3.91
CA PHE A 391 -19.04 0.89 -4.82
C PHE A 391 -18.42 0.40 -6.14
N PRO A 392 -18.37 1.21 -7.20
CA PRO A 392 -17.60 0.91 -8.40
C PRO A 392 -16.14 0.54 -8.11
N PRO A 393 -15.54 -0.41 -8.87
CA PRO A 393 -14.13 -0.74 -8.76
C PRO A 393 -13.21 0.47 -8.86
N ALA A 394 -12.11 0.43 -8.12
CA ALA A 394 -11.04 1.41 -8.29
C ALA A 394 -10.46 1.26 -9.70
N GLY A 395 -10.25 2.38 -10.40
CA GLY A 395 -9.36 2.37 -11.55
C GLY A 395 -7.92 2.04 -11.14
N PRO A 396 -7.04 1.68 -12.10
CA PRO A 396 -5.62 1.57 -11.83
C PRO A 396 -5.07 2.88 -11.21
N PRO A 397 -4.07 2.79 -10.32
CA PRO A 397 -3.49 3.98 -9.68
C PRO A 397 -2.99 4.95 -10.74
N LEU A 398 -3.31 6.24 -10.59
CA LEU A 398 -2.86 7.30 -11.50
C LEU A 398 -1.34 7.26 -11.62
N GLY A 399 -0.84 6.87 -12.79
CA GLY A 399 0.57 6.80 -13.07
C GLY A 399 1.19 8.18 -13.34
N PRO A 400 2.53 8.26 -13.37
CA PRO A 400 3.26 9.48 -13.73
C PRO A 400 2.94 10.03 -15.13
N MET A 401 2.49 9.17 -16.04
CA MET A 401 2.31 9.45 -17.48
C MET A 401 0.85 9.67 -17.89
N ASP A 402 -0.13 9.43 -17.00
CA ASP A 402 -1.56 9.45 -17.35
C ASP A 402 -2.16 10.86 -17.51
N VAL A 403 -1.32 11.88 -17.66
CA VAL A 403 -1.76 13.28 -17.84
C VAL A 403 -1.32 13.86 -19.20
N GLY A 404 -0.69 13.06 -20.06
CA GLY A 404 -0.31 13.44 -21.42
C GLY A 404 -1.35 13.15 -22.50
N ILE A 405 -2.20 12.14 -22.32
CA ILE A 405 -3.18 11.71 -23.33
C ILE A 405 -4.55 11.53 -22.66
N VAL A 406 -5.15 12.64 -22.25
CA VAL A 406 -6.57 12.69 -21.86
C VAL A 406 -7.24 13.72 -22.77
N MET A 407 -7.68 13.28 -23.94
CA MET A 407 -8.61 14.07 -24.75
C MET A 407 -10.00 13.93 -24.15
N PHE A 408 -10.56 15.05 -23.68
CA PHE A 408 -11.94 15.12 -23.22
C PHE A 408 -12.86 15.27 -24.43
N HIS A 409 -13.63 14.24 -24.75
CA HIS A 409 -14.81 14.38 -25.60
C HIS A 409 -16.04 13.94 -24.80
N GLN A 410 -16.97 14.86 -24.58
CA GLN A 410 -18.31 14.59 -24.04
C GLN A 410 -18.35 13.67 -22.80
N GLY A 411 -17.62 14.05 -21.75
CA GLY A 411 -17.78 13.42 -20.43
C GLY A 411 -17.22 11.99 -20.29
N SER A 412 -16.43 11.51 -21.25
CA SER A 412 -15.76 10.19 -21.20
C SER A 412 -14.24 10.35 -21.30
N VAL A 413 -13.48 9.57 -20.53
CA VAL A 413 -12.01 9.49 -20.61
C VAL A 413 -11.63 8.32 -21.53
N MET A 414 -10.95 8.60 -22.64
CA MET A 414 -10.27 7.58 -23.44
C MET A 414 -8.80 7.47 -22.99
N ILE A 415 -8.37 6.26 -22.64
CA ILE A 415 -6.96 5.91 -22.43
C ILE A 415 -6.45 5.33 -23.75
N LEU A 416 -5.51 6.00 -24.41
CA LEU A 416 -4.77 5.40 -25.52
C LEU A 416 -3.56 4.67 -24.93
N GLU A 417 -3.51 3.34 -25.07
CA GLU A 417 -2.31 2.57 -24.75
C GLU A 417 -1.17 3.03 -25.69
N GLY A 418 -0.16 3.68 -25.11
CA GLY A 418 1.08 4.01 -25.81
C GLY A 418 1.88 2.74 -26.03
N GLY A 419 1.74 2.14 -27.22
CA GLY A 419 2.70 1.14 -27.69
C GLY A 419 4.01 1.83 -28.07
N ASP A 420 5.15 1.23 -27.66
CA ASP A 420 6.55 1.66 -27.87
C ASP A 420 6.99 1.82 -29.34
N ASP A 421 6.08 1.75 -30.30
CA ASP A 421 6.40 1.82 -31.71
C ASP A 421 6.34 3.27 -32.18
N ALA A 422 7.41 3.78 -32.80
CA ALA A 422 7.49 5.12 -33.41
C ALA A 422 6.36 5.45 -34.43
N LYS A 423 5.56 4.46 -34.84
CA LYS A 423 4.33 4.64 -35.64
C LYS A 423 3.12 5.15 -34.81
N SER A 424 3.10 4.91 -33.50
CA SER A 424 2.04 5.39 -32.60
C SER A 424 2.11 6.91 -32.43
N GLU A 425 3.32 7.47 -32.41
CA GLU A 425 3.58 8.91 -32.29
C GLU A 425 3.16 9.68 -33.56
N GLU A 426 3.43 9.13 -34.76
CA GLU A 426 2.99 9.71 -36.04
C GLU A 426 1.46 9.68 -36.20
N THR A 427 0.81 8.64 -35.65
CA THR A 427 -0.66 8.52 -35.65
C THR A 427 -1.29 9.50 -34.65
N LEU A 428 -0.65 9.72 -33.49
CA LEU A 428 -1.04 10.73 -32.50
C LEU A 428 -0.96 12.15 -33.07
N LEU A 429 0.14 12.49 -33.75
CA LEU A 429 0.32 13.80 -34.38
C LEU A 429 -0.72 14.07 -35.48
N LYS A 430 -1.00 13.07 -36.35
CA LYS A 430 -2.04 13.21 -37.39
C LYS A 430 -3.45 13.34 -36.82
N THR A 431 -3.72 12.78 -35.65
CA THR A 431 -5.03 12.88 -34.99
C THR A 431 -5.19 14.24 -34.29
N MET A 432 -4.10 14.84 -33.80
CA MET A 432 -4.12 16.17 -33.20
C MET A 432 -4.41 17.28 -34.23
N ASP A 433 -3.88 17.18 -35.45
CA ASP A 433 -4.14 18.13 -36.54
C ASP A 433 -5.59 18.11 -37.08
N GLN A 434 -6.37 17.06 -36.78
CA GLN A 434 -7.77 16.94 -37.22
C GLN A 434 -8.79 17.37 -36.17
N VAL A 435 -8.38 17.57 -34.91
CA VAL A 435 -9.29 17.85 -33.77
C VAL A 435 -9.16 19.29 -33.25
N ILE A 436 -8.13 20.03 -33.69
CA ILE A 436 -7.95 21.45 -33.38
C ILE A 436 -8.14 22.23 -34.69
N PRO A 437 -9.21 23.06 -34.85
CA PRO A 437 -9.23 24.09 -35.88
C PRO A 437 -8.20 25.19 -35.62
#